data_AF-A0A2A2EGE1-F1
#
_entry.id   AF-A0A2A2EGE1-F1
#
_cell.length_a   1.000
_cell.length_b   1.000
_cell.length_c   1.000
_cell.angle_alpha   90.00
_cell.angle_beta   90.00
_cell.angle_gamma   90.00
#
_symmetry.space_group_name_H-M   'P 1'
#
loop_
_entity.id
_entity.type
_entity.pdbx_description
1 polymer ?
#
loop_
_entity_poly.entity_id
_entity_poly.type
_entity_poly.pdbx_seq_one_letter_code
_entity_poly.pdbx_strand_id
1 'polypeptide(L)'
;MEFINMVWRATLNLGVWQVPVTLAAFVAGGACMIVARRLARPTIDETGMGTAVKTAVMALAWIVGVLLCLYALVCVAAVFWPLFTGAAV
;
A
#
# COMPACT_ATOMS: atom_id res chain seq x y z
N MET A 1 19.72 5.46 -4.48
CA MET A 1 19.94 5.73 -3.03
C MET A 1 19.24 7.01 -2.60
N GLU A 2 19.35 8.13 -3.34
CA GLU A 2 18.72 9.41 -2.97
C GLU A 2 17.19 9.35 -2.83
N PHE A 3 16.50 8.67 -3.75
CA PHE A 3 15.04 8.51 -3.68
C PHE A 3 14.58 7.81 -2.38
N ILE A 4 15.30 6.77 -1.96
CA ILE A 4 14.98 6.02 -0.73
C ILE A 4 15.17 6.92 0.50
N ASN A 5 16.25 7.71 0.54
CA ASN A 5 16.49 8.67 1.61
C ASN A 5 15.42 9.77 1.67
N MET A 6 14.92 10.21 0.52
CA MET A 6 13.85 11.20 0.43
C MET A 6 12.52 10.64 0.96
N VAL A 7 12.15 9.43 0.55
CA VAL A 7 10.97 8.73 1.08
C VAL A 7 11.10 8.50 2.58
N TRP A 8 12.27 8.05 3.05
CA TRP A 8 12.53 7.81 4.47
C TRP A 8 12.38 9.07 5.33
N ARG A 9 12.98 10.19 4.92
CA ARG A 9 12.82 11.49 5.61
C ARG A 9 11.38 11.98 5.60
N ALA A 10 10.68 11.82 4.47
CA ALA A 10 9.27 12.16 4.38
C ALA A 10 8.44 11.33 5.37
N THR A 11 8.70 10.03 5.47
CA THR A 11 8.02 9.11 6.40
C THR A 11 8.26 9.49 7.86
N LEU A 12 9.49 9.86 8.24
CA LEU A 12 9.82 10.29 9.60
C LEU A 12 9.19 11.63 9.97
N ASN A 13 8.95 12.51 9.00
CA ASN A 13 8.30 13.81 9.22
C ASN A 13 6.78 13.72 9.44
N LEU A 14 6.15 12.54 9.30
CA LEU A 14 4.71 12.39 9.57
C LEU A 14 4.35 12.50 11.07
N GLY A 15 5.28 12.20 11.98
CA GLY A 15 5.08 12.33 13.42
C GLY A 15 3.79 11.64 13.91
N VAL A 16 2.87 12.43 14.50
CA VAL A 16 1.57 11.95 15.01
C VAL A 16 0.71 11.27 13.93
N TRP A 17 0.83 11.68 12.66
CA TRP A 17 0.03 11.12 11.56
C TRP A 17 0.56 9.78 11.04
N GLN A 18 1.71 9.34 11.53
CA GLN A 18 2.39 8.17 11.00
C GLN A 18 1.59 6.88 11.26
N VAL A 19 1.05 6.70 12.46
CA VAL A 19 0.21 5.56 12.82
C VAL A 19 -1.09 5.51 11.99
N PRO A 20 -1.92 6.58 11.92
CA PRO A 20 -3.14 6.55 11.12
C PRO A 20 -2.87 6.41 9.62
N VAL A 21 -1.80 7.01 9.08
CA VAL A 21 -1.42 6.85 7.66
C VAL A 21 -0.98 5.41 7.36
N THR A 22 -0.25 4.78 8.28
CA THR A 22 0.14 3.37 8.15
C THR A 22 -1.08 2.46 8.11
N LEU A 23 -2.03 2.67 9.02
CA LEU A 23 -3.30 1.93 9.06
C LEU A 23 -4.13 2.15 7.79
N ALA A 24 -4.26 3.40 7.33
CA ALA A 24 -4.97 3.72 6.10
C ALA A 24 -4.32 3.05 4.87
N ALA A 25 -2.99 3.06 4.77
CA ALA A 25 -2.25 2.38 3.71
C ALA A 25 -2.43 0.86 3.75
N PHE A 26 -2.45 0.24 4.94
CA PHE A 26 -2.73 -1.19 5.10
C PHE A 26 -4.16 -1.54 4.66
N VAL A 27 -5.16 -0.76 5.10
CA VAL A 27 -6.57 -1.00 4.75
C VAL A 27 -6.79 -0.80 3.25
N ALA A 28 -6.23 0.26 2.66
CA ALA A 28 -6.31 0.53 1.24
C ALA A 28 -5.59 -0.55 0.41
N GLY A 29 -4.38 -0.95 0.81
CA GLY A 29 -3.63 -2.02 0.15
C GLY A 29 -4.35 -3.37 0.22
N GLY A 30 -4.92 -3.70 1.39
CA GLY A 30 -5.75 -4.88 1.58
C GLY A 30 -7.02 -4.85 0.73
N ALA A 31 -7.72 -3.72 0.68
CA ALA A 31 -8.89 -3.53 -0.17
C ALA A 31 -8.55 -3.69 -1.66
N CYS A 32 -7.44 -3.12 -2.13
CA CYS A 32 -6.94 -3.29 -3.50
C CYS A 32 -6.68 -4.77 -3.84
N MET A 33 -6.06 -5.54 -2.93
CA MET A 33 -5.84 -6.98 -3.14
C MET A 33 -7.15 -7.78 -3.12
N ILE A 34 -8.12 -7.42 -2.28
CA ILE A 34 -9.44 -8.06 -2.26
C ILE A 34 -10.18 -7.79 -3.56
N VAL A 35 -10.17 -6.55 -4.06
CA VAL A 35 -10.78 -6.16 -5.34
C VAL A 35 -10.12 -6.92 -6.49
N ALA A 36 -8.79 -7.02 -6.53
CA ALA A 36 -8.06 -7.81 -7.52
C ALA A 36 -8.48 -9.30 -7.47
N ARG A 37 -8.62 -9.89 -6.28
CA ARG A 37 -9.09 -11.29 -6.12
C ARG A 37 -10.56 -11.47 -6.49
N ARG A 38 -11.42 -10.48 -6.26
CA ARG A 38 -12.84 -10.51 -6.65
C ARG A 38 -12.99 -10.41 -8.17
N LEU A 39 -12.17 -9.59 -8.82
CA LEU A 39 -12.08 -9.52 -10.29
C LEU A 39 -11.50 -10.80 -10.91
N ALA A 40 -10.59 -11.48 -10.20
CA ALA A 40 -10.04 -12.77 -10.63
C ALA A 40 -11.05 -13.91 -10.60
N ARG A 41 -12.14 -13.80 -9.81
CA ARG A 41 -13.18 -14.82 -9.84
C ARG A 41 -13.87 -14.77 -11.21
N PRO A 42 -14.15 -15.94 -11.81
CA PRO A 42 -14.93 -16.02 -13.04
C PRO A 42 -16.38 -15.65 -12.71
N THR A 43 -16.66 -14.36 -12.57
CA THR A 43 -17.99 -13.81 -12.73
C THR A 43 -18.33 -13.97 -14.20
N ILE A 44 -19.39 -14.73 -14.45
CA ILE A 44 -20.12 -14.81 -15.71
C ILE A 44 -20.20 -13.37 -16.27
N ASP A 45 -19.80 -13.18 -17.52
CA ASP A 45 -19.72 -11.89 -18.21
C ASP A 45 -21.11 -11.23 -18.29
N GLU A 46 -21.54 -10.59 -17.21
CA GLU A 46 -22.74 -9.73 -17.21
C GLU A 46 -22.39 -8.27 -17.54
N THR A 47 -21.10 -7.89 -17.53
CA THR A 47 -20.68 -6.49 -17.65
C THR A 47 -20.15 -6.07 -19.03
N GLY A 48 -20.10 -6.97 -20.03
CA GLY A 48 -19.65 -6.64 -21.39
C GLY A 48 -18.21 -6.09 -21.48
N MET A 49 -17.45 -6.19 -20.40
CA MET A 49 -16.08 -5.69 -20.31
C MET A 49 -15.16 -6.78 -20.84
N GLY A 50 -14.58 -6.56 -22.03
CA GLY A 50 -13.70 -7.52 -22.68
C GLY A 50 -12.63 -8.05 -21.73
N THR A 51 -12.40 -9.36 -21.76
CA THR A 51 -11.46 -10.10 -20.89
C THR A 51 -10.10 -9.43 -20.72
N ALA A 52 -9.58 -8.77 -21.77
CA ALA A 52 -8.34 -8.00 -21.74
C ALA A 52 -8.36 -6.80 -20.77
N VAL A 53 -9.48 -6.07 -20.67
CA VAL A 53 -9.64 -4.92 -19.77
C VAL A 53 -9.73 -5.38 -18.33
N LYS A 54 -10.44 -6.50 -18.07
CA LYS A 54 -10.55 -7.09 -16.73
C LYS A 54 -9.18 -7.53 -16.19
N THR A 55 -8.35 -8.15 -17.03
CA THR A 55 -6.97 -8.50 -16.67
C THR A 55 -6.08 -7.28 -16.44
N ALA A 56 -6.21 -6.22 -17.24
CA ALA A 56 -5.43 -5.00 -17.06
C ALA A 56 -5.77 -4.29 -15.74
N VAL A 57 -7.06 -4.19 -15.41
CA VAL A 57 -7.54 -3.59 -14.16
C VAL A 57 -7.12 -4.42 -12.95
N MET A 58 -7.18 -5.75 -13.05
CA MET A 58 -6.69 -6.64 -12.00
C MET A 58 -5.18 -6.46 -11.74
N ALA A 59 -4.38 -6.40 -12.82
CA ALA A 59 -2.94 -6.19 -12.70
C ALA A 59 -2.61 -4.83 -12.06
N LEU A 60 -3.30 -3.76 -12.47
CA LEU A 60 -3.16 -2.43 -11.88
C LEU A 60 -3.54 -2.41 -10.39
N ALA A 61 -4.69 -2.99 -10.04
CA ALA A 61 -5.13 -3.08 -8.65
C ALA A 61 -4.13 -3.87 -7.78
N TRP A 62 -3.51 -4.90 -8.34
CA TRP A 62 -2.49 -5.68 -7.65
C TRP A 62 -1.20 -4.87 -7.45
N ILE A 63 -0.69 -4.20 -8.49
CA ILE A 63 0.51 -3.35 -8.41
C ILE A 63 0.29 -2.23 -7.38
N VAL A 64 -0.84 -1.54 -7.44
CA VAL A 64 -1.18 -0.47 -6.49
C VAL A 64 -1.28 -1.02 -5.06
N GLY A 65 -1.92 -2.18 -4.88
CA GLY A 65 -2.01 -2.83 -3.58
C GLY A 65 -0.64 -3.20 -3.00
N VAL A 66 0.27 -3.73 -3.84
CA VAL A 66 1.65 -4.07 -3.44
C VAL A 66 2.43 -2.80 -3.06
N LEU A 67 2.33 -1.73 -3.84
CA LEU A 67 3.00 -0.46 -3.53
C LEU A 67 2.50 0.14 -2.21
N LEU A 68 1.20 0.08 -1.95
CA LEU A 68 0.61 0.52 -0.67
C LEU A 68 1.10 -0.33 0.51
N CYS A 69 1.19 -1.65 0.35
CA CYS A 69 1.75 -2.53 1.37
C CYS A 69 3.24 -2.24 1.64
N LEU A 70 4.04 -2.02 0.59
CA LEU A 70 5.45 -1.64 0.74
C LEU A 70 5.59 -0.30 1.47
N TYR A 71 4.77 0.69 1.12
CA TYR A 71 4.73 1.98 1.82
C TYR A 71 4.34 1.81 3.28
N ALA A 72 3.33 0.99 3.57
CA ALA A 72 2.90 0.71 4.94
C ALA A 72 4.03 0.05 5.76
N LEU A 73 4.79 -0.88 5.18
CA LEU A 73 5.97 -1.48 5.84
C LEU A 73 7.04 -0.43 6.18
N VAL A 74 7.31 0.51 5.27
CA VAL A 74 8.26 1.61 5.52
C VAL A 74 7.75 2.52 6.65
N CYS A 75 6.45 2.82 6.67
CA CYS A 75 5.85 3.61 7.75
C CYS A 75 5.92 2.89 9.10
N VAL A 76 5.66 1.57 9.15
CA VAL A 76 5.84 0.74 10.36
C VAL A 76 7.30 0.81 10.84
N ALA A 77 8.27 0.60 9.94
CA ALA A 77 9.68 0.67 10.29
C ALA A 77 10.07 2.04 10.87
N ALA A 78 9.50 3.10 10.31
CA ALA A 78 9.72 4.46 10.80
C ALA A 78 9.02 4.74 12.14
N VAL A 79 7.90 4.06 12.49
CA VAL A 79 7.24 4.20 13.81
C VAL A 79 8.15 3.65 14.91
N PHE A 80 8.86 2.55 14.61
CA PHE A 80 9.79 1.93 15.54
C PHE A 80 11.20 2.54 15.50
N TRP A 81 11.50 3.42 14.54
CA TRP A 81 12.80 4.10 14.43
C TRP A 81 13.28 4.78 15.73
N PRO A 82 12.47 5.57 16.48
CA PRO A 82 12.89 6.15 17.75
C PRO A 82 13.38 5.13 18.79
N LEU A 83 12.89 3.88 18.75
CA LEU A 83 13.36 2.81 19.65
C LEU A 83 14.80 2.37 19.34
N PHE A 84 15.21 2.43 18.07
CA PHE A 84 16.56 2.05 17.65
C PHE A 84 17.57 3.19 17.80
N THR A 85 17.12 4.44 17.71
CA THR A 85 17.98 5.61 17.87
C THR A 85 18.13 6.07 19.32
N GLY A 86 17.42 5.45 20.27
CA GLY A 86 17.46 5.82 21.69
C GLY A 86 16.84 7.18 22.00
N ALA A 87 16.14 7.78 21.04
CA ALA A 87 15.38 9.01 21.24
C ALA A 87 14.08 8.63 21.96
N ALA A 88 14.04 8.87 23.27
CA ALA A 88 12.81 8.82 24.06
C ALA A 88 11.75 9.71 23.40
N VAL A 89 10.53 9.19 23.33
CA VAL A 89 9.30 9.86 22.88
C VAL A 89 9.11 11.20 23.61
#